data_AF-A0A918Z0P3-F1
#
_entry.id   AF-A0A918Z0P3-F1
#
_cell.length_a   1.000
_cell.length_b   1.000
_cell.length_c   1.000
_cell.angle_alpha   90.00
_cell.angle_beta   90.00
_cell.angle_gamma   90.00
#
_symmetry.space_group_name_H-M   'P 1'
#
loop_
_entity.id
_entity.type
_entity.pdbx_description
1 polymer ?
#
loop_
_entity_poly.entity_id
_entity_poly.type
_entity_poly.pdbx_seq_one_letter_code
_entity_poly.pdbx_strand_id
1 'polypeptide(L)'
;MRIERHRVGGALVSAVREGFAERITGRARSMSKAGPVAVDEWWGLAEELVEYLGALSVEWPDLDLPEAEAVLKDAAEAAAGAVAYAAYFPRSSFQVFLSYVDFGIDYERGAEGRPGSVSVRQWIDAFCLAVLAGRADWHGEAFHFARVPLQTGRGGRPDVELVNGFMAYVIGDTGSEGDVGASHSASREEKLAAISAAIARVWALDDESGGREGPGGELGGLAEQPYSVALYALRALVLGDQEGFWAELARLLGPYSAMSGDGAGPRSLIPLLPLALAALAHRREGWEPGIDTGYLPRALVTGFESGGPRVREYGRDRRPDAVAQLADAGMVVVERPENPRLLHPESQAIFERSIEDVLAEGREKPVSAAELAKAMRDHELLFMFRATLHSDVTDEQLENLLLASQLGAAAVRVAGAEPASSVEVVINGTTVNCVVEGGRHFTGAGQWATATNFALITGRREDLAALVLTDPALLREDGSAFASYWQALHDYLRGEDPEPATDQAVRDCAKAEEWGFLPPPAVLFSQLVEGDEESFNLALLDALEAHRDYYRVADRADTCDTALDLDVLALACHARRRGWEIKVESPYLPARLLRAATPF
;
A
#
# COMPACT_ATOMS: atom_id res chain seq x y z
N MET A 1 -10.81 15.13 29.51
CA MET A 1 -11.34 14.02 30.34
C MET A 1 -10.50 12.77 30.05
N ARG A 2 -10.23 11.91 31.03
CA ARG A 2 -9.37 10.72 30.86
C ARG A 2 -10.19 9.43 30.93
N ILE A 3 -9.98 8.52 29.98
CA ILE A 3 -10.62 7.19 29.93
C ILE A 3 -9.53 6.12 29.81
N GLU A 4 -9.44 5.24 30.80
CA GLU A 4 -8.44 4.16 30.80
C GLU A 4 -8.82 3.03 29.84
N ARG A 5 -7.83 2.58 29.07
CA ARG A 5 -7.96 1.40 28.21
C ARG A 5 -7.90 0.13 29.06
N HIS A 6 -8.83 -0.80 28.84
CA HIS A 6 -8.84 -2.08 29.53
C HIS A 6 -7.62 -2.92 29.12
N ARG A 7 -7.33 -3.98 29.90
CA ARG A 7 -6.20 -4.88 29.65
C ARG A 7 -6.65 -6.17 29.01
N VAL A 8 -5.85 -6.66 28.07
CA VAL A 8 -5.99 -7.97 27.43
C VAL A 8 -4.85 -8.88 27.92
N GLY A 9 -5.13 -10.17 28.13
CA GLY A 9 -4.13 -11.14 28.58
C GLY A 9 -3.00 -11.32 27.57
N GLY A 10 -1.74 -11.27 28.03
CA GLY A 10 -0.56 -11.36 27.17
C GLY A 10 -0.49 -12.65 26.34
N ALA A 11 -0.99 -13.77 26.86
CA ALA A 11 -1.04 -15.04 26.11
C ALA A 11 -1.97 -14.96 24.88
N LEU A 12 -3.09 -14.22 24.97
CA LEU A 12 -3.98 -14.00 23.83
C LEU A 12 -3.32 -13.12 22.78
N VAL A 13 -2.65 -12.04 23.22
CA VAL A 13 -1.88 -11.15 22.34
C VAL A 13 -0.79 -11.92 21.58
N SER A 14 -0.01 -12.76 22.29
CA SER A 14 1.01 -13.59 21.67
C SER A 14 0.43 -14.60 20.68
N ALA A 15 -0.68 -15.27 21.04
CA ALA A 15 -1.33 -16.25 20.16
C ALA A 15 -1.85 -15.64 18.85
N VAL A 16 -2.36 -14.41 18.91
CA VAL A 16 -2.81 -13.69 17.71
C VAL A 16 -1.63 -13.30 16.82
N ARG A 17 -0.50 -12.89 17.41
CA ARG A 17 0.65 -12.35 16.66
C ARG A 17 1.58 -13.40 16.06
N GLU A 18 1.89 -14.45 16.82
CA GLU A 18 2.83 -15.49 16.40
C GLU A 18 2.37 -16.06 15.05
N GLY A 19 3.20 -16.04 13.99
CA GLY A 19 2.85 -16.62 12.68
C GLY A 19 1.61 -16.05 11.99
N PHE A 20 1.21 -14.81 12.31
CA PHE A 20 -0.03 -14.21 11.77
C PHE A 20 -0.04 -14.14 10.24
N ALA A 21 1.01 -13.59 9.62
CA ALA A 21 1.10 -13.42 8.16
C ALA A 21 0.89 -14.74 7.39
N GLU A 22 1.61 -15.80 7.78
CA GLU A 22 1.47 -17.12 7.15
C GLU A 22 0.06 -17.70 7.31
N ARG A 23 -0.56 -17.52 8.49
CA ARG A 23 -1.92 -18.01 8.75
C ARG A 23 -2.97 -17.30 7.91
N ILE A 24 -2.98 -15.97 7.91
CA ILE A 24 -4.00 -15.20 7.20
C ILE A 24 -3.89 -15.40 5.68
N THR A 25 -2.66 -15.43 5.15
CA THR A 25 -2.40 -15.73 3.72
C THR A 25 -2.81 -17.17 3.38
N GLY A 26 -2.47 -18.14 4.23
CA GLY A 26 -2.87 -19.54 4.06
C GLY A 26 -4.39 -19.71 4.07
N ARG A 27 -5.08 -19.00 4.97
CA ARG A 27 -6.54 -18.99 5.05
C ARG A 27 -7.17 -18.40 3.80
N ALA A 28 -6.76 -17.20 3.36
CA ALA A 28 -7.27 -16.55 2.16
C ALA A 28 -7.14 -17.46 0.92
N ARG A 29 -5.96 -18.06 0.71
CA ARG A 29 -5.70 -19.01 -0.40
C ARG A 29 -6.49 -20.31 -0.29
N SER A 30 -6.86 -20.75 0.91
CA SER A 30 -7.70 -21.94 1.11
C SER A 30 -9.16 -21.68 0.73
N MET A 31 -9.66 -20.47 0.98
CA MET A 31 -11.06 -20.11 0.77
C MET A 31 -11.42 -20.12 -0.71
N SER A 32 -10.52 -19.64 -1.59
CA SER A 32 -10.73 -19.69 -3.05
C SER A 32 -10.81 -21.11 -3.61
N LYS A 33 -10.25 -22.11 -2.92
CA LYS A 33 -10.31 -23.53 -3.31
C LYS A 33 -11.62 -24.20 -2.85
N ALA A 34 -12.29 -23.64 -1.85
CA ALA A 34 -13.47 -24.24 -1.21
C ALA A 34 -14.81 -23.81 -1.84
N GLY A 35 -14.80 -22.79 -2.70
CA GLY A 35 -16.00 -22.23 -3.34
C GLY A 35 -15.87 -20.72 -3.56
N PRO A 36 -16.96 -20.02 -3.96
CA PRO A 36 -16.95 -18.57 -4.02
C PRO A 36 -16.76 -18.00 -2.60
N VAL A 37 -15.79 -17.10 -2.45
CA VAL A 37 -15.60 -16.33 -1.22
C VAL A 37 -16.83 -15.43 -1.05
N ALA A 38 -17.69 -15.70 -0.07
CA ALA A 38 -18.95 -14.96 0.13
C ALA A 38 -18.84 -14.02 1.34
N VAL A 39 -19.99 -13.54 1.82
CA VAL A 39 -20.07 -12.56 2.91
C VAL A 39 -19.34 -13.02 4.17
N ASP A 40 -19.58 -14.25 4.61
CA ASP A 40 -19.03 -14.78 5.88
C ASP A 40 -17.52 -14.99 5.79
N GLU A 41 -17.04 -15.44 4.63
CA GLU A 41 -15.63 -15.60 4.32
C GLU A 41 -14.88 -14.26 4.39
N TRP A 42 -15.34 -13.26 3.66
CA TRP A 42 -14.74 -11.92 3.68
C TRP A 42 -14.80 -11.28 5.06
N TRP A 43 -15.94 -11.41 5.74
CA TRP A 43 -16.11 -10.92 7.11
C TRP A 43 -15.13 -11.58 8.08
N GLY A 44 -14.93 -12.89 7.96
CA GLY A 44 -14.00 -13.65 8.78
C GLY A 44 -12.53 -13.23 8.62
N LEU A 45 -12.14 -12.77 7.44
CA LEU A 45 -10.80 -12.18 7.21
C LEU A 45 -10.69 -10.80 7.86
N ALA A 46 -11.71 -9.94 7.69
CA ALA A 46 -11.75 -8.62 8.31
C ALA A 46 -11.66 -8.70 9.84
N GLU A 47 -12.40 -9.61 10.47
CA GLU A 47 -12.34 -9.81 11.93
C GLU A 47 -10.97 -10.25 12.42
N GLU A 48 -10.29 -11.13 11.68
CA GLU A 48 -8.95 -11.61 12.04
C GLU A 48 -7.90 -10.50 11.92
N LEU A 49 -8.00 -9.65 10.89
CA LEU A 49 -7.14 -8.48 10.71
C LEU A 49 -7.37 -7.43 11.82
N VAL A 50 -8.61 -7.17 12.22
CA VAL A 50 -8.92 -6.25 13.33
C VAL A 50 -8.45 -6.80 14.68
N GLU A 51 -8.55 -8.12 14.89
CA GLU A 51 -7.98 -8.79 16.05
C GLU A 51 -6.45 -8.59 16.12
N TYR A 52 -5.77 -8.71 14.97
CA TYR A 52 -4.33 -8.45 14.87
C TYR A 52 -3.96 -6.99 15.14
N LEU A 53 -4.71 -6.01 14.60
CA LEU A 53 -4.53 -4.59 14.95
C LEU A 53 -4.67 -4.34 16.45
N GLY A 54 -5.65 -4.98 17.08
CA GLY A 54 -5.82 -4.94 18.52
C GLY A 54 -4.59 -5.45 19.26
N ALA A 55 -3.99 -6.55 18.79
CA ALA A 55 -2.79 -7.13 19.38
C ALA A 55 -1.55 -6.24 19.17
N LEU A 56 -1.38 -5.63 17.99
CA LEU A 56 -0.32 -4.65 17.71
C LEU A 56 -0.44 -3.44 18.65
N SER A 57 -1.65 -2.97 18.93
CA SER A 57 -1.90 -1.77 19.76
C SER A 57 -1.44 -1.92 21.22
N VAL A 58 -1.14 -3.15 21.67
CA VAL A 58 -0.64 -3.43 23.02
C VAL A 58 0.83 -3.04 23.14
N GLU A 59 1.64 -3.36 22.12
CA GLU A 59 3.07 -3.02 22.08
C GLU A 59 3.30 -1.63 21.46
N TRP A 60 2.48 -1.24 20.48
CA TRP A 60 2.55 0.04 19.79
C TRP A 60 1.21 0.79 19.93
N PRO A 61 0.99 1.52 21.05
CA PRO A 61 -0.29 2.16 21.34
C PRO A 61 -0.81 3.12 20.28
N ASP A 62 0.11 3.81 19.57
CA ASP A 62 -0.25 4.76 18.52
C ASP A 62 -0.49 4.11 17.15
N LEU A 63 -0.15 2.82 17.00
CA LEU A 63 -0.22 2.05 15.75
C LEU A 63 0.51 2.71 14.57
N ASP A 64 1.54 3.50 14.87
CA ASP A 64 2.35 4.21 13.88
C ASP A 64 3.41 3.29 13.26
N LEU A 65 2.95 2.27 12.54
CA LEU A 65 3.77 1.26 11.89
C LEU A 65 3.22 0.95 10.50
N PRO A 66 4.10 0.72 9.50
CA PRO A 66 3.68 0.30 8.15
C PRO A 66 2.80 -0.96 8.16
N GLU A 67 3.10 -1.90 9.05
CA GLU A 67 2.32 -3.13 9.21
C GLU A 67 0.88 -2.84 9.67
N ALA A 68 0.68 -1.93 10.62
CA ALA A 68 -0.66 -1.57 11.08
C ALA A 68 -1.47 -0.85 9.99
N GLU A 69 -0.83 -0.03 9.16
CA GLU A 69 -1.48 0.61 8.02
C GLU A 69 -1.98 -0.42 7.00
N ALA A 70 -1.10 -1.33 6.60
CA ALA A 70 -1.44 -2.38 5.63
C ALA A 70 -2.55 -3.30 6.14
N VAL A 71 -2.52 -3.68 7.42
CA VAL A 71 -3.57 -4.52 8.05
C VAL A 71 -4.91 -3.77 8.10
N LEU A 72 -4.92 -2.47 8.41
CA LEU A 72 -6.16 -1.68 8.39
C LEU A 72 -6.74 -1.59 6.98
N LYS A 73 -5.91 -1.31 5.98
CA LYS A 73 -6.32 -1.24 4.57
C LYS A 73 -6.98 -2.55 4.14
N ASP A 74 -6.34 -3.68 4.40
CA ASP A 74 -6.90 -4.99 4.07
C ASP A 74 -8.13 -5.36 4.91
N ALA A 75 -8.20 -4.96 6.18
CA ALA A 75 -9.41 -5.18 7.00
C ALA A 75 -10.60 -4.42 6.40
N ALA A 76 -10.37 -3.18 5.94
CA ALA A 76 -11.38 -2.37 5.28
C ALA A 76 -11.79 -2.95 3.92
N GLU A 77 -10.84 -3.37 3.08
CA GLU A 77 -11.13 -3.97 1.78
C GLU A 77 -11.84 -5.33 1.92
N ALA A 78 -11.47 -6.17 2.90
CA ALA A 78 -12.19 -7.41 3.19
C ALA A 78 -13.63 -7.13 3.66
N ALA A 79 -13.82 -6.20 4.59
CA ALA A 79 -15.15 -5.84 5.08
C ALA A 79 -16.02 -5.20 3.97
N ALA A 80 -15.43 -4.34 3.14
CA ALA A 80 -16.08 -3.77 1.96
C ALA A 80 -16.40 -4.85 0.92
N GLY A 81 -15.54 -5.86 0.76
CA GLY A 81 -15.80 -7.04 -0.09
C GLY A 81 -17.04 -7.82 0.33
N ALA A 82 -17.27 -7.99 1.65
CA ALA A 82 -18.50 -8.58 2.17
C ALA A 82 -19.75 -7.74 1.81
N VAL A 83 -19.64 -6.41 1.92
CA VAL A 83 -20.70 -5.46 1.56
C VAL A 83 -20.96 -5.47 0.04
N ALA A 84 -19.90 -5.43 -0.77
CA ALA A 84 -19.96 -5.49 -2.23
C ALA A 84 -20.59 -6.80 -2.70
N TYR A 85 -20.25 -7.94 -2.09
CA TYR A 85 -20.89 -9.21 -2.38
C TYR A 85 -22.41 -9.14 -2.12
N ALA A 86 -22.83 -8.58 -0.98
CA ALA A 86 -24.27 -8.42 -0.68
C ALA A 86 -24.98 -7.42 -1.60
N ALA A 87 -24.28 -6.38 -2.06
CA ALA A 87 -24.82 -5.35 -2.94
C ALA A 87 -24.94 -5.82 -4.40
N TYR A 88 -23.90 -6.49 -4.90
CA TYR A 88 -23.68 -6.69 -6.32
C TYR A 88 -23.86 -8.13 -6.79
N PHE A 89 -23.52 -9.13 -5.97
CA PHE A 89 -23.53 -10.52 -6.43
C PHE A 89 -24.97 -11.09 -6.54
N PRO A 90 -25.33 -11.81 -7.63
CA PRO A 90 -24.56 -12.11 -8.85
C PRO A 90 -24.88 -11.14 -10.02
N ARG A 91 -25.44 -9.96 -9.74
CA ARG A 91 -26.01 -9.04 -10.74
C ARG A 91 -24.99 -8.15 -11.44
N SER A 92 -23.89 -7.81 -10.77
CA SER A 92 -22.84 -6.93 -11.28
C SER A 92 -21.47 -7.54 -11.02
N SER A 93 -20.49 -7.17 -11.86
CA SER A 93 -19.09 -7.54 -11.65
C SER A 93 -18.43 -6.63 -10.63
N PHE A 94 -17.54 -7.18 -9.82
CA PHE A 94 -16.70 -6.44 -8.88
C PHE A 94 -15.46 -7.26 -8.53
N GLN A 95 -14.46 -6.61 -7.95
CA GLN A 95 -13.21 -7.23 -7.53
C GLN A 95 -12.91 -6.86 -6.08
N VAL A 96 -12.30 -7.78 -5.34
CA VAL A 96 -11.74 -7.54 -4.01
C VAL A 96 -10.28 -7.97 -4.04
N PHE A 97 -9.38 -7.09 -3.59
CA PHE A 97 -7.95 -7.36 -3.50
C PHE A 97 -7.42 -6.94 -2.14
N LEU A 98 -6.63 -7.83 -1.53
CA LEU A 98 -6.01 -7.67 -0.22
C LEU A 98 -4.49 -7.63 -0.41
N SER A 99 -3.90 -6.48 -0.13
CA SER A 99 -2.50 -6.15 -0.41
C SER A 99 -1.50 -6.73 0.60
N TYR A 100 -1.91 -6.90 1.85
CA TYR A 100 -1.12 -7.48 2.94
C TYR A 100 -0.90 -8.98 2.73
N VAL A 101 -1.90 -9.68 2.17
CA VAL A 101 -1.84 -11.14 1.90
C VAL A 101 -1.56 -11.51 0.44
N ASP A 102 -1.46 -10.51 -0.45
CA ASP A 102 -1.35 -10.67 -1.90
C ASP A 102 -2.39 -11.65 -2.46
N PHE A 103 -3.67 -11.31 -2.25
CA PHE A 103 -4.80 -12.16 -2.61
C PHE A 103 -5.96 -11.34 -3.18
N GLY A 104 -6.49 -11.75 -4.33
CA GLY A 104 -7.68 -11.14 -4.92
C GLY A 104 -8.63 -12.14 -5.55
N ILE A 105 -9.90 -11.72 -5.67
CA ILE A 105 -10.96 -12.46 -6.32
C ILE A 105 -11.76 -11.51 -7.22
N ASP A 106 -12.00 -11.97 -8.44
CA ASP A 106 -12.89 -11.33 -9.42
C ASP A 106 -14.24 -12.04 -9.43
N TYR A 107 -15.32 -11.26 -9.39
CA TYR A 107 -16.69 -11.75 -9.50
C TYR A 107 -17.28 -11.33 -10.83
N GLU A 108 -17.66 -12.30 -11.64
CA GLU A 108 -18.32 -12.03 -12.92
C GLU A 108 -19.83 -11.90 -12.77
N ARG A 109 -20.43 -11.04 -13.60
CA ARG A 109 -21.88 -10.90 -13.70
C ARG A 109 -22.49 -12.22 -14.17
N GLY A 110 -23.51 -12.69 -13.46
CA GLY A 110 -24.22 -13.94 -13.77
C GLY A 110 -23.53 -15.20 -13.27
N ALA A 111 -22.46 -15.08 -12.49
CA ALA A 111 -21.82 -16.21 -11.83
C ALA A 111 -22.80 -17.03 -10.98
N GLU A 112 -22.60 -18.35 -10.95
CA GLU A 112 -23.43 -19.26 -10.14
C GLU A 112 -23.18 -19.05 -8.64
N GLY A 113 -24.25 -18.90 -7.86
CA GLY A 113 -24.18 -18.72 -6.42
C GLY A 113 -25.46 -18.13 -5.86
N ARG A 114 -25.50 -17.93 -4.54
CA ARG A 114 -26.64 -17.28 -3.87
C ARG A 114 -26.25 -15.86 -3.48
N PRO A 115 -27.15 -14.87 -3.68
CA PRO A 115 -26.95 -13.54 -3.10
C PRO A 115 -26.70 -13.64 -1.60
N GLY A 116 -25.73 -12.88 -1.11
CA GLY A 116 -25.47 -12.74 0.32
C GLY A 116 -26.27 -11.60 0.94
N SER A 117 -26.23 -11.50 2.26
CA SER A 117 -26.74 -10.35 3.00
C SER A 117 -25.81 -10.03 4.16
N VAL A 118 -25.50 -8.76 4.37
CA VAL A 118 -24.82 -8.31 5.58
C VAL A 118 -25.85 -7.99 6.67
N SER A 119 -25.47 -8.16 7.93
CA SER A 119 -26.22 -7.62 9.07
C SER A 119 -25.98 -6.11 9.24
N VAL A 120 -26.83 -5.43 10.01
CA VAL A 120 -26.65 -3.98 10.31
C VAL A 120 -25.31 -3.73 11.01
N ARG A 121 -24.90 -4.63 11.91
CA ARG A 121 -23.60 -4.56 12.57
C ARG A 121 -22.45 -4.68 11.58
N GLN A 122 -22.49 -5.68 10.70
CA GLN A 122 -21.46 -5.88 9.67
C GLN A 122 -21.36 -4.65 8.76
N TRP A 123 -22.50 -4.06 8.38
CA TRP A 123 -22.52 -2.83 7.60
C TRP A 123 -21.85 -1.67 8.36
N ILE A 124 -22.20 -1.44 9.64
CA ILE A 124 -21.63 -0.34 10.46
C ILE A 124 -20.13 -0.54 10.67
N ASP A 125 -19.71 -1.75 11.06
CA ASP A 125 -18.32 -2.07 11.33
C ASP A 125 -17.48 -1.97 10.03
N ALA A 126 -18.00 -2.45 8.88
CA ALA A 126 -17.36 -2.25 7.57
C ALA A 126 -17.25 -0.77 7.19
N PHE A 127 -18.31 0.01 7.43
CA PHE A 127 -18.30 1.44 7.14
C PHE A 127 -17.29 2.19 8.01
N CYS A 128 -17.18 1.82 9.29
CA CYS A 128 -16.17 2.38 10.19
C CYS A 128 -14.75 2.05 9.73
N LEU A 129 -14.48 0.81 9.30
CA LEU A 129 -13.19 0.43 8.72
C LEU A 129 -12.90 1.23 7.44
N ALA A 130 -13.88 1.37 6.55
CA ALA A 130 -13.73 2.17 5.34
C ALA A 130 -13.46 3.65 5.64
N VAL A 131 -14.08 4.24 6.67
CA VAL A 131 -13.76 5.60 7.14
C VAL A 131 -12.32 5.68 7.65
N LEU A 132 -11.91 4.74 8.50
CA LEU A 132 -10.56 4.72 9.08
C LEU A 132 -9.48 4.58 8.01
N ALA A 133 -9.71 3.74 7.00
CA ALA A 133 -8.82 3.53 5.86
C ALA A 133 -8.92 4.66 4.79
N GLY A 134 -9.84 5.62 4.92
CA GLY A 134 -10.04 6.67 3.92
C GLY A 134 -10.68 6.18 2.61
N ARG A 135 -11.39 5.05 2.64
CA ARG A 135 -11.97 4.35 1.49
C ARG A 135 -13.51 4.40 1.45
N ALA A 136 -14.15 5.15 2.35
CA ALA A 136 -15.61 5.23 2.44
C ALA A 136 -16.26 5.73 1.14
N ASP A 137 -15.69 6.76 0.50
CA ASP A 137 -16.22 7.31 -0.76
C ASP A 137 -16.01 6.33 -1.92
N TRP A 138 -14.86 5.63 -1.96
CA TRP A 138 -14.55 4.61 -2.97
C TRP A 138 -15.59 3.48 -2.99
N HIS A 139 -16.01 3.04 -1.81
CA HIS A 139 -17.00 1.97 -1.65
C HIS A 139 -18.44 2.47 -1.48
N GLY A 140 -18.69 3.78 -1.66
CA GLY A 140 -19.96 4.43 -1.31
C GLY A 140 -21.19 3.84 -1.99
N GLU A 141 -21.06 3.43 -3.27
CA GLU A 141 -22.12 2.78 -4.02
C GLU A 141 -22.50 1.40 -3.43
N ALA A 142 -21.50 0.59 -3.06
CA ALA A 142 -21.72 -0.72 -2.45
C ALA A 142 -22.47 -0.57 -1.11
N PHE A 143 -22.04 0.39 -0.28
CA PHE A 143 -22.71 0.72 0.97
C PHE A 143 -24.14 1.23 0.75
N HIS A 144 -24.38 2.05 -0.29
CA HIS A 144 -25.71 2.53 -0.66
C HIS A 144 -26.64 1.37 -1.03
N PHE A 145 -26.21 0.42 -1.86
CA PHE A 145 -27.09 -0.68 -2.25
C PHE A 145 -27.29 -1.70 -1.13
N ALA A 146 -26.24 -2.00 -0.35
CA ALA A 146 -26.32 -2.94 0.75
C ALA A 146 -27.20 -2.46 1.92
N ARG A 147 -27.40 -1.14 2.09
CA ARG A 147 -28.26 -0.61 3.17
C ARG A 147 -29.76 -0.77 2.90
N VAL A 148 -30.20 -0.81 1.64
CA VAL A 148 -31.64 -0.79 1.29
C VAL A 148 -32.42 -1.96 1.93
N PRO A 149 -31.94 -3.22 1.87
CA PRO A 149 -32.63 -4.33 2.54
C PRO A 149 -32.68 -4.19 4.07
N LEU A 150 -31.70 -3.51 4.68
CA LEU A 150 -31.59 -3.37 6.14
C LEU A 150 -32.69 -2.47 6.73
N GLN A 151 -33.21 -1.54 5.93
CA GLN A 151 -34.17 -0.53 6.36
C GLN A 151 -35.63 -1.04 6.36
N THR A 152 -35.93 -2.08 5.58
CA THR A 152 -37.30 -2.51 5.32
C THR A 152 -38.03 -2.92 6.61
N GLY A 153 -39.04 -2.15 7.01
CA GLY A 153 -39.85 -2.42 8.22
C GLY A 153 -39.12 -2.17 9.55
N ARG A 154 -37.97 -1.48 9.53
CA ARG A 154 -37.09 -1.28 10.69
C ARG A 154 -36.78 0.20 11.00
N GLY A 155 -37.55 1.12 10.43
CA GLY A 155 -37.41 2.56 10.68
C GLY A 155 -37.51 2.91 12.17
N GLY A 156 -36.77 3.91 12.61
CA GLY A 156 -36.68 4.33 14.01
C GLY A 156 -35.78 3.47 14.89
N ARG A 157 -35.27 2.32 14.43
CA ARG A 157 -34.30 1.56 15.23
C ARG A 157 -32.93 2.27 15.22
N PRO A 158 -32.27 2.45 16.39
CA PRO A 158 -31.01 3.19 16.49
C PRO A 158 -29.92 2.71 15.53
N ASP A 159 -29.80 1.40 15.33
CA ASP A 159 -28.81 0.78 14.44
C ASP A 159 -29.06 1.16 12.97
N VAL A 160 -30.31 1.07 12.51
CA VAL A 160 -30.71 1.44 11.14
C VAL A 160 -30.61 2.95 10.91
N GLU A 161 -30.98 3.75 11.90
CA GLU A 161 -30.91 5.21 11.78
C GLU A 161 -29.46 5.71 11.75
N LEU A 162 -28.55 5.04 12.48
CA LEU A 162 -27.10 5.33 12.40
C LEU A 162 -26.53 5.08 11.00
N VAL A 163 -26.94 3.99 10.34
CA VAL A 163 -26.59 3.72 8.92
C VAL A 163 -26.97 4.90 8.03
N ASN A 164 -28.18 5.43 8.19
CA ASN A 164 -28.65 6.59 7.42
C ASN A 164 -27.86 7.86 7.76
N GLY A 165 -27.56 8.08 9.05
CA GLY A 165 -26.76 9.22 9.50
C GLY A 165 -25.34 9.21 8.92
N PHE A 166 -24.69 8.04 8.87
CA PHE A 166 -23.38 7.89 8.25
C PHE A 166 -23.40 8.18 6.75
N MET A 167 -24.36 7.61 6.01
CA MET A 167 -24.49 7.88 4.57
C MET A 167 -24.73 9.37 4.28
N ALA A 168 -25.57 10.04 5.08
CA ALA A 168 -25.80 11.47 4.94
C ALA A 168 -24.53 12.29 5.23
N TYR A 169 -23.84 12.01 6.34
CA TYR A 169 -22.68 12.78 6.75
C TYR A 169 -21.46 12.58 5.83
N VAL A 170 -21.14 11.31 5.58
CA VAL A 170 -19.89 10.90 4.92
C VAL A 170 -20.02 10.97 3.40
N ILE A 171 -21.02 10.28 2.84
CA ILE A 171 -21.23 10.14 1.38
C ILE A 171 -22.06 11.31 0.82
N GLY A 172 -22.91 11.94 1.64
CA GLY A 172 -23.84 12.98 1.20
C GLY A 172 -25.20 12.44 0.74
N ASP A 173 -25.48 11.16 1.00
CA ASP A 173 -26.72 10.49 0.61
C ASP A 173 -27.76 10.60 1.74
N THR A 174 -28.68 11.54 1.58
CA THR A 174 -29.74 11.86 2.55
C THR A 174 -31.02 11.03 2.36
N GLY A 175 -31.07 10.14 1.36
CA GLY A 175 -32.23 9.30 1.07
C GLY A 175 -33.40 10.00 0.36
N SER A 176 -33.22 11.22 -0.16
CA SER A 176 -34.20 11.87 -1.05
C SER A 176 -34.24 11.20 -2.43
N GLU A 177 -35.41 11.15 -3.10
CA GLU A 177 -35.65 10.52 -4.43
C GLU A 177 -34.94 11.24 -5.62
N GLY A 178 -33.72 11.74 -5.43
CA GLY A 178 -32.86 12.29 -6.47
C GLY A 178 -31.86 11.25 -6.97
N ASP A 179 -31.49 11.36 -8.24
CA ASP A 179 -30.59 10.46 -8.97
C ASP A 179 -29.28 10.21 -8.20
N VAL A 180 -29.07 8.97 -7.76
CA VAL A 180 -27.82 8.48 -7.16
C VAL A 180 -26.80 8.41 -8.29
N GLY A 181 -26.19 9.55 -8.61
CA GLY A 181 -25.32 9.69 -9.78
C GLY A 181 -24.96 11.14 -10.13
N ALA A 182 -25.67 12.13 -9.60
CA ALA A 182 -25.24 13.53 -9.69
C ALA A 182 -24.30 13.88 -8.52
N SER A 183 -23.17 14.48 -8.84
CA SER A 183 -22.12 14.97 -7.95
C SER A 183 -22.57 16.14 -7.06
N HIS A 184 -23.67 16.00 -6.34
CA HIS A 184 -24.20 17.01 -5.42
C HIS A 184 -23.97 16.51 -4.00
N SER A 185 -22.84 16.92 -3.41
CA SER A 185 -22.61 16.75 -1.98
C SER A 185 -23.73 17.48 -1.22
N ALA A 186 -24.52 16.75 -0.42
CA ALA A 186 -25.56 17.36 0.41
C ALA A 186 -24.98 18.52 1.25
N SER A 187 -25.71 19.63 1.30
CA SER A 187 -25.37 20.78 2.13
C SER A 187 -25.38 20.44 3.61
N ARG A 188 -24.70 21.25 4.43
CA ARG A 188 -24.69 21.09 5.91
C ARG A 188 -26.11 21.07 6.49
N GLU A 189 -27.03 21.86 5.91
CA GLU A 189 -28.43 21.92 6.31
C GLU A 189 -29.18 20.62 5.98
N GLU A 190 -28.99 20.07 4.77
CA GLU A 190 -29.62 18.80 4.36
C GLU A 190 -29.10 17.63 5.21
N LYS A 191 -27.80 17.59 5.49
CA LYS A 191 -27.18 16.61 6.40
C LYS A 191 -27.78 16.71 7.80
N LEU A 192 -27.89 17.93 8.34
CA LEU A 192 -28.46 18.18 9.66
C LEU A 192 -29.93 17.76 9.72
N ALA A 193 -30.72 18.08 8.69
CA ALA A 193 -32.12 17.72 8.61
C ALA A 193 -32.30 16.18 8.59
N ALA A 194 -31.50 15.47 7.79
CA ALA A 194 -31.54 14.01 7.71
C ALA A 194 -31.21 13.35 9.06
N ILE A 195 -30.12 13.76 9.71
CA ILE A 195 -29.70 13.20 11.01
C ILE A 195 -30.70 13.56 12.12
N SER A 196 -31.23 14.78 12.12
CA SER A 196 -32.24 15.20 13.10
C SER A 196 -33.54 14.43 12.95
N ALA A 197 -33.97 14.16 11.72
CA ALA A 197 -35.13 13.32 11.45
C ALA A 197 -34.91 11.86 11.88
N ALA A 198 -33.71 11.33 11.68
CA ALA A 198 -33.31 10.00 12.15
C ALA A 198 -33.41 9.90 13.69
N ILE A 199 -32.86 10.88 14.40
CA ILE A 199 -32.97 10.99 15.86
C ILE A 199 -34.44 11.07 16.30
N ALA A 200 -35.26 11.89 15.65
CA ALA A 200 -36.67 12.02 15.98
C ALA A 200 -37.45 10.69 15.82
N ARG A 201 -37.14 9.88 14.80
CA ARG A 201 -37.72 8.55 14.62
C ARG A 201 -37.33 7.58 15.73
N VAL A 202 -36.09 7.66 16.24
CA VAL A 202 -35.65 6.86 17.39
C VAL A 202 -36.47 7.20 18.63
N TRP A 203 -36.61 8.49 18.93
CA TRP A 203 -37.41 8.93 20.08
C TRP A 203 -38.88 8.52 19.96
N ALA A 204 -39.48 8.68 18.78
CA ALA A 204 -40.86 8.24 18.54
C ALA A 204 -41.04 6.74 18.79
N LEU A 205 -40.10 5.91 18.34
CA LEU A 205 -40.14 4.46 18.56
C LEU A 205 -39.91 4.10 20.05
N ASP A 206 -39.06 4.84 20.76
CA ASP A 206 -38.80 4.64 22.19
C ASP A 206 -40.04 4.93 23.05
N ASP A 207 -40.72 6.03 22.74
CA ASP A 207 -41.99 6.44 23.36
C ASP A 207 -43.09 5.40 23.10
N GLU A 208 -43.22 4.92 21.85
CA GLU A 208 -44.17 3.86 21.47
C GLU A 208 -43.87 2.52 22.17
N SER A 209 -42.59 2.22 22.42
CA SER A 209 -42.14 1.00 23.10
C SER A 209 -42.36 1.07 24.62
N GLY A 210 -42.75 2.23 25.15
CA GLY A 210 -43.20 2.43 26.53
C GLY A 210 -42.10 2.41 27.58
N GLY A 211 -40.89 2.86 27.26
CA GLY A 211 -39.79 3.09 28.23
C GLY A 211 -39.62 1.98 29.27
N ARG A 212 -39.68 0.70 28.85
CA ARG A 212 -39.76 -0.44 29.77
C ARG A 212 -38.46 -0.60 30.56
N GLU A 213 -38.55 -0.39 31.87
CA GLU A 213 -37.68 -1.03 32.85
C GLU A 213 -37.69 -2.55 32.60
N GLY A 214 -36.57 -3.09 32.12
CA GLY A 214 -36.39 -4.53 32.01
C GLY A 214 -36.39 -5.20 33.40
N PRO A 215 -36.75 -6.49 33.51
CA PRO A 215 -36.63 -7.22 34.76
C PRO A 215 -35.14 -7.42 35.06
N GLY A 216 -34.53 -6.49 35.80
CA GLY A 216 -33.10 -6.55 36.13
C GLY A 216 -32.44 -5.23 36.56
N GLY A 217 -33.07 -4.07 36.36
CA GLY A 217 -32.57 -2.80 36.93
C GLY A 217 -31.26 -2.24 36.34
N GLU A 218 -30.84 -2.69 35.14
CA GLU A 218 -29.79 -2.04 34.35
C GLU A 218 -30.39 -1.36 33.09
N LEU A 219 -29.99 -0.11 32.85
CA LEU A 219 -30.62 0.97 32.05
C LEU A 219 -30.54 0.74 30.51
N GLY A 220 -31.34 1.29 29.59
CA GLY A 220 -32.23 2.46 29.50
C GLY A 220 -32.97 2.42 28.14
N GLY A 221 -33.75 3.45 27.77
CA GLY A 221 -34.53 3.48 26.51
C GLY A 221 -33.68 3.35 25.23
N LEU A 222 -34.31 3.13 24.07
CA LEU A 222 -33.66 3.11 22.75
C LEU A 222 -32.79 4.36 22.53
N ALA A 223 -33.18 5.51 23.08
CA ALA A 223 -32.40 6.76 23.00
C ALA A 223 -31.06 6.73 23.74
N GLU A 224 -30.90 5.87 24.76
CA GLU A 224 -29.67 5.77 25.55
C GLU A 224 -28.66 4.76 24.96
N GLN A 225 -29.09 3.93 24.02
CA GLN A 225 -28.26 2.88 23.42
C GLN A 225 -27.05 3.42 22.63
N PRO A 226 -25.95 2.65 22.52
CA PRO A 226 -24.73 3.02 21.80
C PRO A 226 -24.94 3.65 20.42
N TYR A 227 -25.83 3.11 19.60
CA TYR A 227 -26.05 3.67 18.25
C TYR A 227 -26.80 5.01 18.25
N SER A 228 -27.66 5.26 19.25
CA SER A 228 -28.28 6.58 19.46
C SER A 228 -27.26 7.61 19.92
N VAL A 229 -26.35 7.22 20.81
CA VAL A 229 -25.19 8.03 21.24
C VAL A 229 -24.35 8.45 20.03
N ALA A 230 -24.05 7.51 19.15
CA ALA A 230 -23.29 7.77 17.93
C ALA A 230 -24.03 8.70 16.96
N LEU A 231 -25.37 8.59 16.85
CA LEU A 231 -26.18 9.55 16.10
C LEU A 231 -26.09 10.97 16.69
N TYR A 232 -26.06 11.10 18.02
CA TYR A 232 -25.89 12.40 18.68
C TYR A 232 -24.49 12.97 18.40
N ALA A 233 -23.45 12.14 18.44
CA ALA A 233 -22.10 12.54 18.05
C ALA A 233 -22.03 12.99 16.58
N LEU A 234 -22.66 12.27 15.65
CA LEU A 234 -22.76 12.69 14.25
C LEU A 234 -23.49 14.03 14.11
N ARG A 235 -24.59 14.24 14.83
CA ARG A 235 -25.29 15.53 14.85
C ARG A 235 -24.39 16.64 15.36
N ALA A 236 -23.62 16.40 16.43
CA ALA A 236 -22.69 17.37 17.00
C ALA A 236 -21.60 17.77 15.98
N LEU A 237 -21.07 16.82 15.19
CA LEU A 237 -20.18 17.13 14.06
C LEU A 237 -20.84 18.10 13.08
N VAL A 238 -22.06 17.79 12.62
CA VAL A 238 -22.78 18.69 11.68
C VAL A 238 -23.11 20.04 12.29
N LEU A 239 -23.32 20.14 13.61
CA LEU A 239 -23.57 21.41 14.28
C LEU A 239 -22.29 22.21 14.56
N GLY A 240 -21.12 21.59 14.51
CA GLY A 240 -19.88 22.20 14.95
C GLY A 240 -19.75 22.25 16.48
N ASP A 241 -20.50 21.40 17.19
CA ASP A 241 -20.52 21.31 18.65
C ASP A 241 -19.41 20.37 19.14
N GLN A 242 -18.20 20.92 19.27
CA GLN A 242 -17.02 20.16 19.68
C GLN A 242 -17.16 19.60 21.10
N GLU A 243 -17.72 20.36 22.04
CA GLU A 243 -17.88 19.92 23.43
C GLU A 243 -18.90 18.78 23.55
N GLY A 244 -20.06 18.93 22.90
CA GLY A 244 -21.09 17.88 22.84
C GLY A 244 -20.59 16.62 22.15
N PHE A 245 -19.80 16.75 21.08
CA PHE A 245 -19.20 15.61 20.39
C PHE A 245 -18.31 14.78 21.32
N TRP A 246 -17.36 15.41 22.02
CA TRP A 246 -16.45 14.68 22.92
C TRP A 246 -17.18 14.09 24.13
N ALA A 247 -18.26 14.72 24.60
CA ALA A 247 -19.11 14.15 25.65
C ALA A 247 -19.83 12.86 25.20
N GLU A 248 -20.38 12.83 23.98
CA GLU A 248 -21.01 11.60 23.46
C GLU A 248 -19.96 10.52 23.14
N LEU A 249 -18.79 10.91 22.62
CA LEU A 249 -17.69 9.96 22.38
C LEU A 249 -17.20 9.33 23.69
N ALA A 250 -17.13 10.10 24.77
CA ALA A 250 -16.85 9.59 26.12
C ALA A 250 -17.81 8.48 26.53
N ARG A 251 -19.11 8.72 26.29
CA ARG A 251 -20.19 7.82 26.65
C ARG A 251 -20.14 6.52 25.85
N LEU A 252 -19.71 6.59 24.59
CA LEU A 252 -19.44 5.40 23.77
C LEU A 252 -18.24 4.59 24.26
N LEU A 253 -17.19 5.23 24.77
CA LEU A 253 -15.98 4.56 25.26
C LEU A 253 -16.14 3.96 26.67
N GLY A 254 -17.07 4.49 27.47
CA GLY A 254 -17.36 4.03 28.83
C GLY A 254 -17.52 2.50 28.95
N PRO A 255 -18.39 1.85 28.16
CA PRO A 255 -18.56 0.40 28.17
C PRO A 255 -17.27 -0.38 27.92
N TYR A 256 -16.40 0.08 27.01
CA TYR A 256 -15.12 -0.57 26.74
C TYR A 256 -14.17 -0.47 27.94
N SER A 257 -14.10 0.69 28.60
CA SER A 257 -13.27 0.88 29.80
C SER A 257 -13.71 0.01 30.98
N ALA A 258 -15.00 -0.33 31.05
CA ALA A 258 -15.56 -1.21 32.07
C ALA A 258 -15.33 -2.71 31.80
N MET A 259 -14.89 -3.09 30.60
CA MET A 259 -14.58 -4.50 30.30
C MET A 259 -13.42 -4.97 31.17
N SER A 260 -13.59 -6.11 31.84
CA SER A 260 -12.55 -6.75 32.66
C SER A 260 -12.64 -8.27 32.54
N GLY A 261 -11.49 -8.95 32.50
CA GLY A 261 -11.38 -10.41 32.61
C GLY A 261 -11.20 -11.19 31.29
N ASP A 262 -11.37 -12.51 31.38
CA ASP A 262 -11.06 -13.53 30.35
C ASP A 262 -11.90 -13.43 29.04
N GLY A 263 -12.84 -12.49 28.95
CA GLY A 263 -13.70 -12.28 27.78
C GLY A 263 -13.27 -11.15 26.84
N ALA A 264 -12.28 -10.32 27.23
CA ALA A 264 -11.79 -9.22 26.39
C ALA A 264 -10.66 -9.71 25.48
N GLY A 265 -10.98 -9.89 24.18
CA GLY A 265 -10.00 -10.20 23.14
C GLY A 265 -9.33 -8.94 22.58
N PRO A 266 -8.13 -9.07 21.98
CA PRO A 266 -7.43 -7.99 21.28
C PRO A 266 -8.31 -7.05 20.43
N ARG A 267 -9.25 -7.54 19.60
CA ARG A 267 -10.14 -6.68 18.79
C ARG A 267 -10.91 -5.63 19.60
N SER A 268 -11.18 -5.92 20.87
CA SER A 268 -11.96 -5.03 21.72
C SER A 268 -11.18 -3.76 22.11
N LEU A 269 -9.86 -3.75 21.90
CA LEU A 269 -8.99 -2.56 21.98
C LEU A 269 -9.17 -1.60 20.79
N ILE A 270 -9.83 -2.04 19.72
CA ILE A 270 -10.12 -1.26 18.51
C ILE A 270 -11.64 -1.02 18.41
N PRO A 271 -12.21 -0.10 19.23
CA PRO A 271 -13.63 0.21 19.17
C PRO A 271 -13.95 0.99 17.89
N LEU A 272 -14.28 0.28 16.81
CA LEU A 272 -14.43 0.82 15.46
C LEU A 272 -15.35 2.05 15.37
N LEU A 273 -16.49 2.02 16.05
CA LEU A 273 -17.47 3.11 15.99
C LEU A 273 -16.96 4.42 16.64
N PRO A 274 -16.48 4.43 17.91
CA PRO A 274 -15.79 5.58 18.47
C PRO A 274 -14.59 6.05 17.64
N LEU A 275 -13.78 5.11 17.15
CA LEU A 275 -12.60 5.41 16.35
C LEU A 275 -12.96 6.14 15.05
N ALA A 276 -13.95 5.65 14.30
CA ALA A 276 -14.39 6.28 13.07
C ALA A 276 -14.97 7.68 13.31
N LEU A 277 -15.72 7.88 14.39
CA LEU A 277 -16.23 9.21 14.76
C LEU A 277 -15.07 10.17 15.10
N ALA A 278 -14.09 9.73 15.88
CA ALA A 278 -12.91 10.54 16.20
C ALA A 278 -12.09 10.87 14.94
N ALA A 279 -11.92 9.92 14.03
CA ALA A 279 -11.27 10.14 12.74
C ALA A 279 -12.04 11.16 11.88
N LEU A 280 -13.38 11.12 11.86
CA LEU A 280 -14.18 12.13 11.16
C LEU A 280 -14.05 13.52 11.79
N ALA A 281 -14.06 13.62 13.13
CA ALA A 281 -13.85 14.88 13.84
C ALA A 281 -12.49 15.51 13.51
N HIS A 282 -11.43 14.69 13.51
CA HIS A 282 -10.09 15.15 13.20
C HIS A 282 -9.92 15.49 11.71
N ARG A 283 -10.20 14.54 10.81
CA ARG A 283 -9.87 14.66 9.39
C ARG A 283 -10.82 15.56 8.60
N ARG A 284 -12.09 15.69 9.01
CA ARG A 284 -13.08 16.53 8.28
C ARG A 284 -13.33 17.87 8.97
N GLU A 285 -13.34 17.92 10.30
CA GLU A 285 -13.63 19.16 11.04
C GLU A 285 -12.36 19.82 11.64
N GLY A 286 -11.19 19.17 11.56
CA GLY A 286 -9.92 19.70 12.06
C GLY A 286 -9.81 19.72 13.59
N TRP A 287 -10.56 18.86 14.28
CA TRP A 287 -10.61 18.86 15.75
C TRP A 287 -9.54 17.95 16.36
N GLU A 288 -8.78 18.49 17.30
CA GLU A 288 -7.87 17.70 18.13
C GLU A 288 -8.64 16.84 19.15
N PRO A 289 -8.14 15.62 19.47
CA PRO A 289 -8.76 14.76 20.47
C PRO A 289 -8.97 15.44 21.83
N GLY A 290 -10.24 15.59 22.24
CA GLY A 290 -10.62 16.18 23.53
C GLY A 290 -10.56 15.20 24.72
N ILE A 291 -10.20 13.94 24.46
CA ILE A 291 -10.19 12.84 25.43
C ILE A 291 -8.80 12.22 25.47
N ASP A 292 -8.25 12.08 26.68
CA ASP A 292 -7.02 11.32 26.92
C ASP A 292 -7.38 9.84 27.10
N THR A 293 -7.13 9.02 26.07
CA THR A 293 -7.46 7.59 26.07
C THR A 293 -6.59 6.77 25.13
N GLY A 294 -6.27 5.54 25.51
CA GLY A 294 -5.55 4.58 24.66
C GLY A 294 -6.43 3.90 23.59
N TYR A 295 -7.75 4.16 23.58
CA TYR A 295 -8.67 3.64 22.56
C TYR A 295 -8.64 4.41 21.24
N LEU A 296 -7.89 5.52 21.18
CA LEU A 296 -7.77 6.37 20.00
C LEU A 296 -6.30 6.43 19.55
N PRO A 297 -5.73 5.34 18.98
CA PRO A 297 -4.37 5.37 18.44
C PRO A 297 -4.24 6.50 17.42
N ARG A 298 -3.19 7.32 17.56
CA ARG A 298 -2.95 8.49 16.70
C ARG A 298 -3.07 8.12 15.23
N ALA A 299 -2.37 7.07 14.78
CA ALA A 299 -2.33 6.70 13.37
C ALA A 299 -3.72 6.37 12.80
N LEU A 300 -4.59 5.72 13.57
CA LEU A 300 -5.97 5.43 13.15
C LEU A 300 -6.85 6.68 13.12
N VAL A 301 -6.61 7.67 13.99
CA VAL A 301 -7.39 8.92 14.00
C VAL A 301 -6.95 9.86 12.88
N THR A 302 -5.65 10.03 12.69
CA THR A 302 -5.08 10.93 11.67
C THR A 302 -5.08 10.32 10.27
N GLY A 303 -5.16 8.99 10.16
CA GLY A 303 -5.07 8.29 8.88
C GLY A 303 -3.64 8.11 8.42
N PHE A 304 -2.77 7.76 9.37
CA PHE A 304 -1.33 7.60 9.15
C PHE A 304 -0.67 8.87 8.60
N GLU A 305 -1.23 10.04 8.95
CA GLU A 305 -0.66 11.33 8.56
C GLU A 305 0.81 11.38 8.96
N SER A 306 1.66 11.50 7.94
CA SER A 306 3.08 11.77 8.03
C SER A 306 3.31 13.26 7.77
N GLY A 307 4.53 13.75 8.01
CA GLY A 307 4.89 15.13 7.69
C GLY A 307 4.87 15.47 6.19
N GLY A 308 4.38 14.56 5.32
CA GLY A 308 4.50 14.64 3.88
C GLY A 308 5.94 14.41 3.40
N PRO A 309 6.14 14.35 2.06
CA PRO A 309 7.47 14.20 1.50
C PRO A 309 8.36 15.39 1.89
N ARG A 310 9.66 15.15 2.08
CA ARG A 310 10.65 16.19 2.36
C ARG A 310 10.75 17.19 1.22
N VAL A 311 10.45 16.75 -0.01
CA VAL A 311 10.36 17.58 -1.21
C VAL A 311 9.41 16.96 -2.23
N ARG A 312 8.69 17.79 -2.98
CA ARG A 312 7.83 17.35 -4.10
C ARG A 312 8.62 17.32 -5.41
N GLU A 313 7.94 16.96 -6.51
CA GLU A 313 8.56 16.93 -7.83
C GLU A 313 9.22 18.27 -8.20
N TYR A 314 10.37 18.21 -8.90
CA TYR A 314 11.11 19.39 -9.36
C TYR A 314 11.42 20.41 -8.26
N GLY A 315 11.86 19.93 -7.09
CA GLY A 315 12.28 20.76 -5.96
C GLY A 315 11.17 21.57 -5.28
N ARG A 316 9.90 21.29 -5.58
CA ARG A 316 8.76 22.04 -5.03
C ARG A 316 8.53 21.74 -3.56
N ASP A 317 7.99 22.74 -2.85
CA ASP A 317 7.52 22.62 -1.47
C ASP A 317 8.52 21.96 -0.49
N ARG A 318 9.82 22.28 -0.61
CA ARG A 318 10.84 21.77 0.31
C ARG A 318 10.46 22.04 1.76
N ARG A 319 10.47 21.00 2.57
CA ARG A 319 10.23 21.11 4.01
C ARG A 319 11.40 21.82 4.69
N PRO A 320 11.18 22.98 5.34
CA PRO A 320 12.27 23.76 5.93
C PRO A 320 13.07 23.02 7.00
N ASP A 321 12.40 22.17 7.77
CA ASP A 321 13.01 21.31 8.80
C ASP A 321 13.92 20.23 8.18
N ALA A 322 13.51 19.64 7.05
CA ALA A 322 14.31 18.63 6.35
C ALA A 322 15.55 19.24 5.69
N VAL A 323 15.42 20.43 5.09
CA VAL A 323 16.55 21.21 4.54
C VAL A 323 17.55 21.54 5.65
N ALA A 324 17.07 22.03 6.79
CA ALA A 324 17.93 22.33 7.95
C ALA A 324 18.64 21.07 8.46
N GLN A 325 17.94 19.94 8.57
CA GLN A 325 18.54 18.67 8.97
C GLN A 325 19.67 18.23 8.03
N LEU A 326 19.46 18.32 6.72
CA LEU A 326 20.47 17.94 5.73
C LEU A 326 21.70 18.86 5.78
N ALA A 327 21.49 20.16 6.01
CA ALA A 327 22.56 21.14 6.16
C ALA A 327 23.37 20.94 7.45
N ASP A 328 22.71 20.66 8.57
CA ASP A 328 23.34 20.54 9.89
C ASP A 328 24.05 19.19 10.07
N ALA A 329 23.42 18.09 9.61
CA ALA A 329 23.98 16.75 9.77
C ALA A 329 25.15 16.48 8.82
N GLY A 330 25.15 17.11 7.63
CA GLY A 330 26.11 16.87 6.55
C GLY A 330 25.97 15.50 5.87
N MET A 331 25.66 14.45 6.65
CA MET A 331 25.29 13.11 6.22
C MET A 331 24.13 12.61 7.07
N VAL A 332 23.08 12.10 6.45
CA VAL A 332 21.90 11.54 7.14
C VAL A 332 21.87 10.03 6.95
N VAL A 333 21.65 9.28 8.04
CA VAL A 333 21.66 7.81 8.01
C VAL A 333 20.25 7.27 7.84
N VAL A 334 20.05 6.35 6.89
CA VAL A 334 18.83 5.54 6.75
C VAL A 334 19.16 4.08 7.01
N GLU A 335 18.65 3.55 8.11
CA GLU A 335 18.89 2.16 8.52
C GLU A 335 18.09 1.15 7.69
N ARG A 336 18.73 0.02 7.38
CA ARG A 336 18.08 -1.18 6.81
C ARG A 336 17.91 -2.22 7.92
N PRO A 337 16.69 -2.72 8.20
CA PRO A 337 16.48 -3.81 9.15
C PRO A 337 17.33 -5.03 8.81
N GLU A 338 17.95 -5.65 9.82
CA GLU A 338 18.73 -6.88 9.61
C GLU A 338 17.78 -8.03 9.26
N ASN A 339 17.96 -8.59 8.06
CA ASN A 339 17.19 -9.74 7.60
C ASN A 339 18.01 -10.58 6.60
N PRO A 340 19.05 -11.30 7.07
CA PRO A 340 19.92 -12.04 6.18
C PRO A 340 19.14 -13.18 5.49
N ARG A 341 19.17 -13.20 4.15
CA ARG A 341 18.53 -14.23 3.33
C ARG A 341 19.59 -15.09 2.66
N LEU A 342 19.80 -16.28 3.22
CA LEU A 342 20.67 -17.28 2.61
C LEU A 342 19.97 -17.88 1.40
N LEU A 343 20.64 -17.80 0.24
CA LEU A 343 20.23 -18.52 -0.95
C LEU A 343 20.56 -20.02 -0.77
N HIS A 344 19.62 -20.90 -1.13
CA HIS A 344 19.87 -22.34 -1.07
C HIS A 344 21.02 -22.71 -2.03
N PRO A 345 21.98 -23.58 -1.62
CA PRO A 345 23.15 -23.89 -2.46
C PRO A 345 22.82 -24.42 -3.85
N GLU A 346 21.74 -25.19 -4.00
CA GLU A 346 21.28 -25.66 -5.31
C GLU A 346 20.78 -24.51 -6.20
N SER A 347 20.04 -23.55 -5.62
CA SER A 347 19.57 -22.36 -6.34
C SER A 347 20.76 -21.47 -6.76
N GLN A 348 21.73 -21.28 -5.86
CA GLN A 348 22.97 -20.58 -6.17
C GLN A 348 23.71 -21.22 -7.35
N ALA A 349 23.91 -22.54 -7.32
CA ALA A 349 24.58 -23.27 -8.40
C ALA A 349 23.79 -23.21 -9.73
N ILE A 350 22.46 -23.14 -9.68
CA ILE A 350 21.63 -22.94 -10.87
C ILE A 350 21.85 -21.55 -11.47
N PHE A 351 21.88 -20.50 -10.64
CA PHE A 351 22.08 -19.13 -11.11
C PHE A 351 23.49 -18.92 -11.65
N GLU A 352 24.51 -19.44 -10.98
CA GLU A 352 25.91 -19.36 -11.41
C GLU A 352 26.17 -20.12 -12.72
N ARG A 353 25.43 -21.21 -12.98
CA ARG A 353 25.53 -21.95 -14.25
C ARG A 353 25.04 -21.15 -15.46
N SER A 354 24.15 -20.17 -15.25
CA SER A 354 23.54 -19.43 -16.36
C SER A 354 24.58 -18.74 -17.25
N ILE A 355 25.64 -18.18 -16.66
CA ILE A 355 26.74 -17.57 -17.41
C ILE A 355 27.64 -18.62 -18.07
N GLU A 356 27.88 -19.76 -17.42
CA GLU A 356 28.63 -20.88 -18.01
C GLU A 356 27.93 -21.38 -19.28
N ASP A 357 26.60 -21.52 -19.24
CA ASP A 357 25.79 -21.94 -20.38
C ASP A 357 25.84 -20.91 -21.53
N VAL A 358 25.82 -19.61 -21.22
CA VAL A 358 25.97 -18.52 -22.22
C VAL A 358 27.37 -18.54 -22.85
N LEU A 359 28.41 -18.82 -22.06
CA LEU A 359 29.80 -18.81 -22.50
C LEU A 359 30.30 -20.17 -23.04
N ALA A 360 29.46 -21.20 -23.03
CA ALA A 360 29.86 -22.56 -23.41
C ALA A 360 30.38 -22.64 -24.86
N GLU A 361 31.57 -23.21 -25.03
CA GLU A 361 32.15 -23.47 -26.35
C GLU A 361 31.41 -24.63 -27.05
N GLY A 362 31.29 -24.55 -28.38
CA GLY A 362 30.77 -25.65 -29.20
C GLY A 362 29.27 -25.90 -29.07
N ARG A 363 28.48 -24.93 -28.61
CA ARG A 363 27.01 -25.02 -28.55
C ARG A 363 26.42 -25.37 -29.92
N GLU A 364 25.50 -26.34 -29.93
CA GLU A 364 24.74 -26.70 -31.15
C GLU A 364 23.79 -25.57 -31.59
N LYS A 365 23.31 -24.76 -30.64
CA LYS A 365 22.42 -23.63 -30.87
C LYS A 365 23.06 -22.31 -30.42
N PRO A 366 23.03 -21.25 -31.26
CA PRO A 366 23.45 -19.91 -30.84
C PRO A 366 22.67 -19.41 -29.62
N VAL A 367 23.22 -18.43 -28.92
CA VAL A 367 22.57 -17.85 -27.73
C VAL A 367 21.43 -16.91 -28.15
N SER A 368 20.26 -17.02 -27.53
CA SER A 368 19.15 -16.11 -27.77
C SER A 368 19.14 -14.91 -26.83
N ALA A 369 18.41 -13.85 -27.18
CA ALA A 369 18.20 -12.71 -26.28
C ALA A 369 17.51 -13.11 -24.96
N ALA A 370 16.62 -14.11 -25.00
CA ALA A 370 15.94 -14.62 -23.81
C ALA A 370 16.90 -15.35 -22.86
N GLU A 371 17.88 -16.10 -23.39
CA GLU A 371 18.94 -16.72 -22.58
C GLU A 371 19.83 -15.67 -21.90
N LEU A 372 20.22 -14.62 -22.63
CA LEU A 372 20.99 -13.51 -22.08
C LEU A 372 20.23 -12.78 -20.97
N ALA A 373 18.94 -12.51 -21.17
CA ALA A 373 18.10 -11.85 -20.19
C ALA A 373 17.84 -12.71 -18.96
N LYS A 374 17.70 -14.03 -19.14
CA LYS A 374 17.64 -14.98 -18.02
C LYS A 374 18.94 -14.95 -17.21
N ALA A 375 20.10 -15.00 -17.87
CA ALA A 375 21.38 -14.93 -17.18
C ALA A 375 21.56 -13.59 -16.43
N MET A 376 21.13 -12.47 -17.02
CA MET A 376 21.09 -11.18 -16.32
C MET A 376 20.24 -11.25 -15.04
N ARG A 377 19.02 -11.82 -15.12
CA ARG A 377 18.13 -11.98 -13.96
C ARG A 377 18.73 -12.91 -12.90
N ASP A 378 19.40 -13.98 -13.30
CA ASP A 378 20.09 -14.88 -12.36
C ASP A 378 21.22 -14.16 -11.61
N HIS A 379 22.00 -13.31 -12.29
CA HIS A 379 23.03 -12.48 -11.65
C HIS A 379 22.46 -11.34 -10.79
N GLU A 380 21.31 -10.78 -11.17
CA GLU A 380 20.55 -9.86 -10.32
C GLU A 380 20.17 -10.53 -9.00
N LEU A 381 19.55 -11.72 -9.06
CA LEU A 381 19.17 -12.47 -7.86
C LEU A 381 20.39 -12.79 -6.98
N LEU A 382 21.50 -13.25 -7.58
CA LEU A 382 22.75 -13.49 -6.83
C LEU A 382 23.25 -12.22 -6.13
N PHE A 383 23.23 -11.07 -6.82
CA PHE A 383 23.61 -9.79 -6.24
C PHE A 383 22.71 -9.41 -5.07
N MET A 384 21.39 -9.49 -5.24
CA MET A 384 20.39 -9.13 -4.24
C MET A 384 20.47 -10.03 -2.99
N PHE A 385 20.51 -11.36 -3.16
CA PHE A 385 20.68 -12.29 -2.03
C PHE A 385 21.97 -12.01 -1.25
N ARG A 386 23.10 -11.81 -1.93
CA ARG A 386 24.37 -11.48 -1.27
C ARG A 386 24.33 -10.13 -0.55
N ALA A 387 23.59 -9.16 -1.09
CA ALA A 387 23.40 -7.85 -0.46
C ALA A 387 22.55 -7.91 0.82
N THR A 388 21.78 -8.97 1.06
CA THR A 388 21.12 -9.17 2.37
C THR A 388 22.09 -9.54 3.49
N LEU A 389 23.28 -10.08 3.15
CA LEU A 389 24.23 -10.62 4.12
C LEU A 389 25.23 -9.57 4.63
N HIS A 390 25.49 -8.53 3.83
CA HIS A 390 26.46 -7.48 4.10
C HIS A 390 25.91 -6.11 3.70
N SER A 391 26.36 -5.04 4.37
CA SER A 391 25.95 -3.66 4.07
C SER A 391 26.75 -3.01 2.93
N ASP A 392 27.87 -3.61 2.53
CA ASP A 392 28.70 -3.14 1.40
C ASP A 392 29.00 -4.32 0.47
N VAL A 393 29.41 -4.04 -0.77
CA VAL A 393 29.62 -5.06 -1.79
C VAL A 393 30.98 -5.74 -1.67
N THR A 394 31.01 -7.05 -1.96
CA THR A 394 32.25 -7.84 -2.15
C THR A 394 32.77 -7.73 -3.59
N ASP A 395 33.99 -8.22 -3.84
CA ASP A 395 34.56 -8.26 -5.21
C ASP A 395 33.73 -9.16 -6.14
N GLU A 396 33.20 -10.25 -5.60
CA GLU A 396 32.31 -11.15 -6.32
C GLU A 396 30.96 -10.49 -6.69
N GLN A 397 30.42 -9.65 -5.81
CA GLN A 397 29.23 -8.85 -6.13
C GLN A 397 29.50 -7.79 -7.19
N LEU A 398 30.70 -7.18 -7.20
CA LEU A 398 31.11 -6.27 -8.26
C LEU A 398 31.22 -6.98 -9.62
N GLU A 399 31.76 -8.20 -9.65
CA GLU A 399 31.81 -9.02 -10.86
C GLU A 399 30.40 -9.37 -11.36
N ASN A 400 29.49 -9.79 -10.47
CA ASN A 400 28.09 -10.03 -10.82
C ASN A 400 27.42 -8.81 -11.46
N LEU A 401 27.62 -7.61 -10.91
CA LEU A 401 27.05 -6.37 -11.45
C LEU A 401 27.58 -6.06 -12.86
N LEU A 402 28.88 -6.26 -13.08
CA LEU A 402 29.51 -6.05 -14.39
C LEU A 402 28.98 -7.05 -15.42
N LEU A 403 28.85 -8.33 -15.04
CA LEU A 403 28.28 -9.37 -15.90
C LEU A 403 26.82 -9.07 -16.23
N ALA A 404 26.00 -8.73 -15.22
CA ALA A 404 24.60 -8.38 -15.43
C ALA A 404 24.42 -7.19 -16.37
N SER A 405 25.24 -6.15 -16.24
CA SER A 405 25.28 -4.99 -17.15
C SER A 405 25.58 -5.40 -18.60
N GLN A 406 26.60 -6.23 -18.81
CA GLN A 406 26.98 -6.71 -20.15
C GLN A 406 25.89 -7.61 -20.76
N LEU A 407 25.35 -8.54 -19.97
CA LEU A 407 24.28 -9.46 -20.38
C LEU A 407 23.02 -8.70 -20.78
N GLY A 408 22.60 -7.70 -19.98
CA GLY A 408 21.44 -6.86 -20.28
C GLY A 408 21.62 -6.06 -21.57
N ALA A 409 22.75 -5.37 -21.73
CA ALA A 409 23.05 -4.62 -22.95
C ALA A 409 23.12 -5.54 -24.18
N ALA A 410 23.69 -6.74 -24.03
CA ALA A 410 23.72 -7.75 -25.09
C ALA A 410 22.32 -8.24 -25.45
N ALA A 411 21.47 -8.55 -24.46
CA ALA A 411 20.10 -9.01 -24.69
C ALA A 411 19.29 -7.98 -25.51
N VAL A 412 19.36 -6.71 -25.11
CA VAL A 412 18.68 -5.61 -25.81
C VAL A 412 19.21 -5.44 -27.23
N ARG A 413 20.53 -5.47 -27.41
CA ARG A 413 21.15 -5.37 -28.74
C ARG A 413 20.74 -6.51 -29.67
N VAL A 414 20.76 -7.75 -29.18
CA VAL A 414 20.41 -8.93 -29.98
C VAL A 414 18.97 -8.84 -30.44
N ALA A 415 18.05 -8.41 -29.59
CA ALA A 415 16.65 -8.37 -29.98
C ALA A 415 16.22 -7.15 -30.78
N GLY A 416 16.95 -6.05 -30.68
CA GLY A 416 16.77 -4.90 -31.56
C GLY A 416 17.32 -5.13 -32.97
N ALA A 417 18.04 -6.23 -33.21
CA ALA A 417 18.62 -6.55 -34.52
C ALA A 417 17.60 -7.20 -35.48
N GLU A 418 17.96 -7.26 -36.76
CA GLU A 418 17.07 -7.81 -37.79
C GLU A 418 16.73 -9.29 -37.53
N PRO A 419 15.46 -9.72 -37.72
CA PRO A 419 15.07 -11.11 -37.50
C PRO A 419 15.92 -12.10 -38.31
N ALA A 420 16.25 -13.24 -37.70
CA ALA A 420 17.11 -14.28 -38.28
C ALA A 420 18.54 -13.81 -38.67
N SER A 421 19.00 -12.68 -38.15
CA SER A 421 20.41 -12.28 -38.21
C SER A 421 21.23 -12.93 -37.09
N SER A 422 22.55 -13.00 -37.30
CA SER A 422 23.50 -13.34 -36.24
C SER A 422 24.16 -12.07 -35.74
N VAL A 423 24.25 -11.94 -34.42
CA VAL A 423 24.85 -10.79 -33.74
C VAL A 423 25.98 -11.29 -32.86
N GLU A 424 27.18 -10.74 -33.02
CA GLU A 424 28.30 -11.01 -32.12
C GLU A 424 28.25 -10.01 -30.95
N VAL A 425 28.35 -10.52 -29.73
CA VAL A 425 28.45 -9.72 -28.51
C VAL A 425 29.65 -10.15 -27.70
N VAL A 426 30.21 -9.24 -26.89
CA VAL A 426 31.32 -9.54 -25.99
C VAL A 426 30.80 -9.58 -24.56
N ILE A 427 30.93 -10.72 -23.91
CA ILE A 427 30.52 -10.95 -22.52
C ILE A 427 31.72 -11.52 -21.77
N ASN A 428 32.12 -10.85 -20.69
CA ASN A 428 33.31 -11.19 -19.90
C ASN A 428 34.59 -11.37 -20.74
N GLY A 429 34.73 -10.58 -21.81
CA GLY A 429 35.86 -10.69 -22.75
C GLY A 429 35.75 -11.83 -23.77
N THR A 430 34.73 -12.66 -23.69
CA THR A 430 34.46 -13.76 -24.63
C THR A 430 33.49 -13.29 -25.70
N THR A 431 33.78 -13.58 -26.98
CA THR A 431 32.86 -13.33 -28.08
C THR A 431 31.80 -14.43 -28.12
N VAL A 432 30.54 -14.04 -28.03
CA VAL A 432 29.38 -14.92 -28.02
C VAL A 432 28.57 -14.67 -29.29
N ASN A 433 28.30 -15.74 -30.04
CA ASN A 433 27.47 -15.71 -31.23
C ASN A 433 25.99 -15.85 -30.85
N CYS A 434 25.22 -14.81 -31.11
CA CYS A 434 23.80 -14.77 -30.82
C CYS A 434 22.96 -14.89 -32.09
N VAL A 435 21.70 -15.30 -31.92
CA VAL A 435 20.69 -15.35 -32.97
C VAL A 435 19.45 -14.57 -32.56
N VAL A 436 18.88 -13.83 -33.52
CA VAL A 436 17.58 -13.19 -33.34
C VAL A 436 16.49 -14.21 -33.65
N GLU A 437 15.82 -14.72 -32.61
CA GLU A 437 14.68 -15.63 -32.78
C GLU A 437 13.52 -14.91 -33.47
N GLY A 438 12.98 -15.50 -34.54
CA GLY A 438 11.82 -14.96 -35.24
C GLY A 438 10.54 -15.14 -34.42
N GLY A 439 9.95 -14.05 -33.94
CA GLY A 439 8.72 -14.04 -33.13
C GLY A 439 8.76 -12.97 -32.04
N ARG A 440 7.64 -12.69 -31.36
CA ARG A 440 7.59 -11.80 -30.18
C ARG A 440 8.21 -12.49 -28.95
N HIS A 441 9.48 -12.88 -29.03
CA HIS A 441 10.22 -13.50 -27.93
C HIS A 441 11.41 -12.63 -27.49
N PHE A 442 11.18 -11.31 -27.49
CA PHE A 442 12.03 -10.39 -26.77
C PHE A 442 11.48 -10.06 -25.38
N THR A 443 12.42 -9.68 -24.53
CA THR A 443 12.32 -9.11 -23.20
C THR A 443 11.54 -7.79 -23.22
N GLY A 444 10.51 -7.65 -22.39
CA GLY A 444 9.69 -6.44 -22.30
C GLY A 444 10.40 -5.26 -21.62
N ALA A 445 9.64 -4.19 -21.39
CA ALA A 445 10.11 -2.97 -20.76
C ALA A 445 10.78 -3.19 -19.39
N GLY A 446 10.31 -4.17 -18.60
CA GLY A 446 10.91 -4.51 -17.31
C GLY A 446 12.36 -4.99 -17.42
N GLN A 447 12.70 -5.84 -18.39
CA GLN A 447 14.09 -6.27 -18.57
C GLN A 447 14.98 -5.15 -19.10
N TRP A 448 14.46 -4.26 -19.96
CA TRP A 448 15.17 -3.05 -20.37
C TRP A 448 15.47 -2.16 -19.15
N ALA A 449 14.52 -2.01 -18.22
CA ALA A 449 14.70 -1.22 -17.01
C ALA A 449 15.78 -1.83 -16.10
N THR A 450 15.74 -3.14 -15.84
CA THR A 450 16.79 -3.85 -15.08
C THR A 450 18.17 -3.67 -15.72
N ALA A 451 18.29 -3.84 -17.04
CA ALA A 451 19.54 -3.63 -17.76
C ALA A 451 20.03 -2.18 -17.64
N THR A 452 19.11 -1.20 -17.69
CA THR A 452 19.40 0.22 -17.53
C THR A 452 19.93 0.52 -16.13
N ASN A 453 19.32 -0.06 -15.10
CA ASN A 453 19.80 0.08 -13.73
C ASN A 453 21.22 -0.48 -13.58
N PHE A 454 21.53 -1.66 -14.13
CA PHE A 454 22.91 -2.16 -14.10
C PHE A 454 23.91 -1.29 -14.87
N ALA A 455 23.53 -0.79 -16.05
CA ALA A 455 24.38 0.11 -16.83
C ALA A 455 24.64 1.44 -16.11
N LEU A 456 23.63 1.96 -15.40
CA LEU A 456 23.75 3.16 -14.55
C LEU A 456 24.55 2.89 -13.28
N ILE A 457 24.41 1.73 -12.64
CA ILE A 457 25.20 1.36 -11.45
C ILE A 457 26.67 1.16 -11.82
N THR A 458 26.98 0.45 -12.91
CA THR A 458 28.36 0.20 -13.35
C THR A 458 28.99 1.39 -14.05
N GLY A 459 28.19 2.21 -14.75
CA GLY A 459 28.66 3.38 -15.50
C GLY A 459 29.34 3.03 -16.82
N ARG A 460 29.17 1.80 -17.31
CA ARG A 460 29.76 1.35 -18.56
C ARG A 460 29.02 2.00 -19.74
N ARG A 461 29.66 2.98 -20.38
CA ARG A 461 29.08 3.73 -21.51
C ARG A 461 28.66 2.84 -22.68
N GLU A 462 29.43 1.78 -22.96
CA GLU A 462 29.11 0.82 -24.03
C GLU A 462 27.81 0.07 -23.77
N ASP A 463 27.58 -0.31 -22.51
CA ASP A 463 26.40 -1.05 -22.08
C ASP A 463 25.19 -0.10 -22.10
N LEU A 464 25.35 1.12 -21.55
CA LEU A 464 24.30 2.15 -21.55
C LEU A 464 23.91 2.57 -22.97
N ALA A 465 24.86 2.68 -23.90
CA ALA A 465 24.59 3.10 -25.28
C ALA A 465 23.60 2.15 -26.00
N ALA A 466 23.68 0.84 -25.74
CA ALA A 466 22.73 -0.12 -26.31
C ALA A 466 21.28 0.17 -25.85
N LEU A 467 21.12 0.58 -24.60
CA LEU A 467 19.82 0.81 -23.97
C LEU A 467 19.20 2.13 -24.45
N VAL A 468 20.03 3.17 -24.61
CA VAL A 468 19.62 4.47 -25.17
C VAL A 468 19.10 4.34 -26.60
N LEU A 469 19.69 3.46 -27.40
CA LEU A 469 19.33 3.23 -28.80
C LEU A 469 18.09 2.35 -29.01
N THR A 470 17.49 1.83 -27.93
CA THR A 470 16.24 1.05 -27.98
C THR A 470 15.10 1.87 -28.60
N ASP A 471 14.28 1.25 -29.44
CA ASP A 471 13.07 1.88 -29.97
C ASP A 471 12.10 2.23 -28.82
N PRO A 472 11.70 3.51 -28.66
CA PRO A 472 10.73 3.92 -27.63
C PRO A 472 9.39 3.16 -27.72
N ALA A 473 9.04 2.56 -28.86
CA ALA A 473 7.86 1.70 -29.00
C ALA A 473 7.83 0.57 -27.96
N LEU A 474 8.99 0.02 -27.59
CA LEU A 474 9.09 -1.03 -26.57
C LEU A 474 8.48 -0.59 -25.23
N LEU A 475 8.72 0.66 -24.81
CA LEU A 475 8.27 1.19 -23.54
C LEU A 475 6.83 1.71 -23.62
N ARG A 476 6.42 2.27 -24.77
CA ARG A 476 5.05 2.74 -24.99
C ARG A 476 4.01 1.62 -25.08
N GLU A 477 4.42 0.41 -25.48
CA GLU A 477 3.55 -0.77 -25.52
C GLU A 477 3.42 -1.46 -24.15
N ASP A 478 4.18 -1.03 -23.15
CA ASP A 478 4.07 -1.56 -21.79
C ASP A 478 2.78 -1.08 -21.11
N GLY A 479 1.99 -2.03 -20.63
CA GLY A 479 0.74 -1.78 -19.92
C GLY A 479 0.90 -1.73 -18.40
N SER A 480 2.12 -1.80 -17.88
CA SER A 480 2.37 -1.76 -16.44
C SER A 480 2.14 -0.36 -15.87
N ALA A 481 1.90 -0.29 -14.55
CA ALA A 481 1.80 0.98 -13.84
C ALA A 481 3.13 1.79 -13.86
N PHE A 482 4.23 1.18 -14.31
CA PHE A 482 5.58 1.76 -14.29
C PHE A 482 6.06 2.20 -15.68
N ALA A 483 5.28 1.96 -16.74
CA ALA A 483 5.61 2.30 -18.13
C ALA A 483 6.02 3.78 -18.27
N SER A 484 5.26 4.68 -17.65
CA SER A 484 5.51 6.13 -17.66
C SER A 484 6.87 6.50 -17.06
N TYR A 485 7.30 5.81 -15.99
CA TYR A 485 8.60 6.04 -15.37
C TYR A 485 9.75 5.58 -16.27
N TRP A 486 9.63 4.39 -16.87
CA TRP A 486 10.65 3.88 -17.79
C TRP A 486 10.77 4.73 -19.05
N GLN A 487 9.64 5.22 -19.58
CA GLN A 487 9.63 6.18 -20.69
C GLN A 487 10.38 7.47 -20.32
N ALA A 488 10.10 8.02 -19.12
CA ALA A 488 10.75 9.24 -18.63
C ALA A 488 12.28 9.06 -18.49
N LEU A 489 12.71 7.92 -17.95
CA LEU A 489 14.13 7.57 -17.85
C LEU A 489 14.78 7.45 -19.23
N HIS A 490 14.10 6.81 -20.20
CA HIS A 490 14.61 6.67 -21.56
C HIS A 490 14.76 8.02 -22.27
N ASP A 491 13.75 8.88 -22.19
CA ASP A 491 13.77 10.22 -22.79
C ASP A 491 14.93 11.06 -22.21
N TYR A 492 15.11 11.02 -20.89
CA TYR A 492 16.23 11.67 -20.22
C TYR A 492 17.59 11.15 -20.70
N LEU A 493 17.75 9.83 -20.83
CA LEU A 493 19.01 9.23 -21.29
C LEU A 493 19.29 9.50 -22.77
N ARG A 494 18.26 9.67 -23.61
CA ARG A 494 18.39 10.10 -25.02
C ARG A 494 18.69 11.59 -25.16
N GLY A 495 18.53 12.38 -24.10
CA GLY A 495 18.63 13.84 -24.15
C GLY A 495 17.44 14.51 -24.84
N GLU A 496 16.30 13.81 -24.93
CA GLU A 496 15.02 14.42 -25.28
C GLU A 496 14.43 15.11 -24.04
N ASP A 497 13.29 15.79 -24.20
CA ASP A 497 12.53 16.36 -23.08
C ASP A 497 11.83 15.25 -22.27
N PRO A 498 12.24 14.98 -21.01
CA PRO A 498 11.64 13.93 -20.19
C PRO A 498 10.49 14.43 -19.31
N GLU A 499 10.22 15.74 -19.24
CA GLU A 499 9.24 16.32 -18.30
C GLU A 499 7.82 15.75 -18.49
N PRO A 500 7.27 15.64 -19.71
CA PRO A 500 5.90 15.13 -19.89
C PRO A 500 5.72 13.69 -19.38
N ALA A 501 6.72 12.83 -19.62
CA ALA A 501 6.71 11.45 -19.15
C ALA A 501 6.96 11.36 -17.64
N THR A 502 7.80 12.24 -17.09
CA THR A 502 8.07 12.33 -15.64
C THR A 502 6.83 12.77 -14.87
N ASP A 503 6.12 13.79 -15.34
CA ASP A 503 4.84 14.24 -14.78
C ASP A 503 3.80 13.12 -14.75
N GLN A 504 3.76 12.32 -15.83
CA GLN A 504 2.88 11.18 -15.91
C GLN A 504 3.32 10.05 -14.95
N ALA A 505 4.62 9.79 -14.85
CA ALA A 505 5.19 8.83 -13.91
C ALA A 505 4.85 9.18 -12.46
N VAL A 506 4.95 10.45 -12.04
CA VAL A 506 4.57 10.89 -10.69
C VAL A 506 3.09 10.58 -10.40
N ARG A 507 2.19 10.85 -11.37
CA ARG A 507 0.75 10.55 -11.22
C ARG A 507 0.45 9.05 -11.17
N ASP A 508 1.12 8.24 -11.99
CA ASP A 508 0.89 6.80 -12.05
C ASP A 508 1.51 6.08 -10.84
N CYS A 509 2.65 6.56 -10.34
CA CYS A 509 3.27 6.06 -9.11
C CYS A 509 2.37 6.30 -7.88
N ALA A 510 1.74 7.48 -7.77
CA ALA A 510 0.79 7.74 -6.69
C ALA A 510 -0.41 6.77 -6.71
N LYS A 511 -0.92 6.42 -7.90
CA LYS A 511 -1.98 5.41 -8.04
C LYS A 511 -1.49 3.99 -7.70
N ALA A 512 -0.27 3.65 -8.10
CA ALA A 512 0.32 2.34 -7.81
C ALA A 512 0.49 2.14 -6.28
N GLU A 513 0.88 3.20 -5.56
CA GLU A 513 0.94 3.21 -4.10
C GLU A 513 -0.45 3.00 -3.46
N GLU A 514 -1.50 3.65 -4.00
CA GLU A 514 -2.89 3.42 -3.58
C GLU A 514 -3.34 1.96 -3.80
N TRP A 515 -2.80 1.28 -4.80
CA TRP A 515 -3.03 -0.14 -5.07
C TRP A 515 -2.14 -1.08 -4.25
N GLY A 516 -1.25 -0.53 -3.42
CA GLY A 516 -0.39 -1.28 -2.51
C GLY A 516 0.92 -1.77 -3.13
N PHE A 517 1.32 -1.27 -4.32
CA PHE A 517 2.63 -1.53 -4.91
C PHE A 517 3.67 -0.54 -4.38
N LEU A 518 4.94 -0.94 -4.36
CA LEU A 518 6.06 -0.01 -4.23
C LEU A 518 6.34 0.62 -5.61
N PRO A 519 6.02 1.90 -5.84
CA PRO A 519 6.28 2.52 -7.13
C PRO A 519 7.77 2.82 -7.33
N PRO A 520 8.25 2.90 -8.58
CA PRO A 520 9.57 3.45 -8.89
C PRO A 520 9.74 4.88 -8.33
N PRO A 521 10.98 5.33 -8.09
CA PRO A 521 11.24 6.58 -7.38
C PRO A 521 11.09 7.81 -8.30
N ALA A 522 9.88 8.04 -8.84
CA ALA A 522 9.60 9.12 -9.79
C ALA A 522 9.89 10.52 -9.25
N VAL A 523 9.61 10.77 -7.96
CA VAL A 523 9.92 12.06 -7.31
C VAL A 523 11.44 12.27 -7.22
N LEU A 524 12.22 11.23 -6.86
CA LEU A 524 13.69 11.28 -6.86
C LEU A 524 14.22 11.55 -8.27
N PHE A 525 13.69 10.85 -9.27
CA PHE A 525 14.06 11.04 -10.67
C PHE A 525 13.75 12.45 -11.18
N SER A 526 12.62 13.04 -10.79
CA SER A 526 12.30 14.43 -11.18
C SER A 526 13.35 15.46 -10.71
N GLN A 527 14.05 15.19 -9.60
CA GLN A 527 15.13 16.06 -9.13
C GLN A 527 16.38 15.97 -10.02
N LEU A 528 16.63 14.80 -10.63
CA LEU A 528 17.67 14.63 -11.65
C LEU A 528 17.33 15.37 -12.94
N VAL A 529 16.05 15.38 -13.33
CA VAL A 529 15.55 16.15 -14.47
C VAL A 529 15.73 17.65 -14.23
N GLU A 530 15.31 18.15 -13.07
CA GLU A 530 15.49 19.56 -12.66
C GLU A 530 16.97 19.96 -12.54
N GLY A 531 17.83 19.00 -12.17
CA GLY A 531 19.23 19.27 -11.90
C GLY A 531 19.49 19.83 -10.48
N ASP A 532 18.64 19.47 -9.52
CA ASP A 532 18.64 20.00 -8.16
C ASP A 532 19.21 19.00 -7.14
N GLU A 533 20.48 19.17 -6.78
CA GLU A 533 21.22 18.27 -5.88
C GLU A 533 20.67 18.25 -4.44
N GLU A 534 20.21 19.39 -3.91
CA GLU A 534 19.67 19.45 -2.54
C GLU A 534 18.36 18.68 -2.47
N SER A 535 17.45 18.94 -3.42
CA SER A 535 16.18 18.22 -3.50
C SER A 535 16.38 16.73 -3.82
N PHE A 536 17.38 16.36 -4.61
CA PHE A 536 17.72 14.96 -4.85
C PHE A 536 18.03 14.23 -3.56
N ASN A 537 18.85 14.82 -2.67
CA ASN A 537 19.18 14.19 -1.38
C ASN A 537 17.96 14.11 -0.44
N LEU A 538 17.06 15.09 -0.47
CA LEU A 538 15.80 15.03 0.30
C LEU A 538 14.88 13.91 -0.21
N ALA A 539 14.69 13.82 -1.52
CA ALA A 539 13.88 12.77 -2.14
C ALA A 539 14.51 11.38 -2.00
N LEU A 540 15.85 11.31 -1.91
CA LEU A 540 16.58 10.05 -1.69
C LEU A 540 16.28 9.48 -0.31
N LEU A 541 16.19 10.32 0.72
CA LEU A 541 15.78 9.90 2.06
C LEU A 541 14.35 9.32 2.03
N ASP A 542 13.42 10.02 1.38
CA ASP A 542 12.03 9.57 1.26
C ASP A 542 11.94 8.22 0.52
N ALA A 543 12.66 8.06 -0.60
CA ALA A 543 12.65 6.82 -1.39
C ALA A 543 13.21 5.62 -0.61
N LEU A 544 14.30 5.80 0.15
CA LEU A 544 14.87 4.74 0.97
C LEU A 544 13.97 4.36 2.16
N GLU A 545 13.33 5.35 2.80
CA GLU A 545 12.37 5.10 3.87
C GLU A 545 11.12 4.39 3.34
N ALA A 546 10.59 4.79 2.18
CA ALA A 546 9.47 4.12 1.53
C ALA A 546 9.79 2.66 1.18
N HIS A 547 10.97 2.39 0.62
CA HIS A 547 11.44 1.02 0.36
C HIS A 547 11.54 0.21 1.67
N ARG A 548 12.16 0.76 2.71
CA ARG A 548 12.27 0.11 4.02
C ARG A 548 10.91 -0.25 4.60
N ASP A 549 9.97 0.68 4.55
CA ASP A 549 8.68 0.56 5.20
C ASP A 549 7.75 -0.39 4.41
N TYR A 550 7.84 -0.41 3.08
CA TYR A 550 7.14 -1.39 2.24
C TYR A 550 7.54 -2.84 2.56
N TYR A 551 8.84 -3.10 2.70
CA TYR A 551 9.37 -4.44 2.96
C TYR A 551 9.29 -4.87 4.43
N ARG A 552 8.82 -4.00 5.34
CA ARG A 552 8.52 -4.34 6.73
C ARG A 552 7.16 -5.00 6.93
N VAL A 553 6.33 -5.07 5.89
CA VAL A 553 4.97 -5.57 5.96
C VAL A 553 4.93 -7.06 5.62
N ALA A 554 4.34 -7.87 6.51
CA ALA A 554 4.01 -9.28 6.27
C ALA A 554 5.20 -10.11 5.74
N ASP A 555 4.95 -10.96 4.75
CA ASP A 555 5.90 -11.83 4.07
C ASP A 555 6.73 -11.10 2.99
N ARG A 556 6.51 -9.80 2.75
CA ARG A 556 7.37 -9.01 1.85
C ARG A 556 8.82 -9.00 2.34
N ALA A 557 9.00 -9.07 3.66
CA ALA A 557 10.30 -9.23 4.28
C ALA A 557 11.03 -10.52 3.85
N ASP A 558 10.33 -11.52 3.31
CA ASP A 558 10.88 -12.81 2.90
C ASP A 558 11.58 -12.81 1.52
N THR A 559 11.56 -11.70 0.79
CA THR A 559 12.20 -11.60 -0.53
C THR A 559 13.62 -11.02 -0.45
N CYS A 560 14.43 -11.27 -1.49
CA CYS A 560 15.76 -10.65 -1.62
C CYS A 560 15.68 -9.16 -1.97
N ASP A 561 14.53 -8.68 -2.45
CA ASP A 561 14.33 -7.29 -2.85
C ASP A 561 14.41 -6.33 -1.66
N THR A 562 14.25 -6.86 -0.42
CA THR A 562 14.52 -6.16 0.84
C THR A 562 15.95 -5.64 0.98
N ALA A 563 16.89 -6.13 0.16
CA ALA A 563 18.29 -5.76 0.25
C ALA A 563 18.55 -4.31 -0.20
N LEU A 564 17.88 -3.88 -1.27
CA LEU A 564 18.03 -2.57 -1.91
C LEU A 564 17.00 -2.36 -3.01
N ASP A 565 16.79 -1.09 -3.35
CA ASP A 565 16.06 -0.69 -4.54
C ASP A 565 17.05 -0.41 -5.68
N LEU A 566 16.94 -1.17 -6.78
CA LEU A 566 17.84 -1.03 -7.93
C LEU A 566 17.68 0.31 -8.65
N ASP A 567 16.46 0.85 -8.73
CA ASP A 567 16.22 2.16 -9.34
C ASP A 567 16.86 3.26 -8.48
N VAL A 568 16.63 3.25 -7.17
CA VAL A 568 17.22 4.26 -6.25
C VAL A 568 18.75 4.20 -6.28
N LEU A 569 19.34 2.99 -6.22
CA LEU A 569 20.79 2.82 -6.29
C LEU A 569 21.36 3.28 -7.64
N ALA A 570 20.68 2.99 -8.75
CA ALA A 570 21.08 3.43 -10.09
C ALA A 570 21.06 4.95 -10.21
N LEU A 571 20.00 5.61 -9.74
CA LEU A 571 19.88 7.07 -9.75
C LEU A 571 20.94 7.73 -8.87
N ALA A 572 21.22 7.18 -7.67
CA ALA A 572 22.28 7.69 -6.79
C ALA A 572 23.68 7.55 -7.42
N CYS A 573 23.97 6.40 -8.04
CA CYS A 573 25.22 6.20 -8.80
C CYS A 573 25.31 7.15 -9.99
N HIS A 574 24.21 7.40 -10.69
CA HIS A 574 24.18 8.34 -11.82
C HIS A 574 24.41 9.79 -11.36
N ALA A 575 23.75 10.23 -10.29
CA ALA A 575 23.96 11.54 -9.66
C ALA A 575 25.43 11.76 -9.28
N ARG A 576 26.07 10.77 -8.65
CA ARG A 576 27.51 10.80 -8.34
C ARG A 576 28.38 11.02 -9.58
N ARG A 577 28.09 10.34 -10.69
CA ARG A 577 28.81 10.55 -11.97
C ARG A 577 28.57 11.91 -12.62
N ARG A 578 27.47 12.59 -12.27
CA ARG A 578 27.24 13.98 -12.65
C ARG A 578 28.01 14.98 -11.79
N GLY A 579 28.70 14.53 -10.74
CA GLY A 579 29.45 15.37 -9.82
C GLY A 579 28.74 15.71 -8.53
N TRP A 580 27.55 15.17 -8.28
CA TRP A 580 26.77 15.48 -7.08
C TRP A 580 27.30 14.77 -5.85
N GLU A 581 27.17 15.41 -4.69
CA GLU A 581 27.40 14.79 -3.40
C GLU A 581 26.15 14.03 -2.94
N ILE A 582 26.34 12.78 -2.51
CA ILE A 582 25.29 12.00 -1.87
C ILE A 582 25.50 12.10 -0.37
N LYS A 583 24.58 12.79 0.29
CA LYS A 583 24.55 13.10 1.73
C LYS A 583 23.67 12.13 2.51
N VAL A 584 23.49 10.93 1.98
CA VAL A 584 22.72 9.85 2.61
C VAL A 584 23.62 8.62 2.76
N GLU A 585 23.72 8.11 3.97
CA GLU A 585 24.42 6.86 4.30
C GLU A 585 23.39 5.78 4.59
N SER A 586 23.44 4.65 3.87
CA SER A 586 22.51 3.56 4.06
C SER A 586 23.07 2.23 3.55
N PRO A 587 22.78 1.08 4.20
CA PRO A 587 23.07 -0.24 3.64
C PRO A 587 22.35 -0.51 2.31
N TYR A 588 21.28 0.22 2.00
CA TYR A 588 20.62 0.19 0.68
C TYR A 588 21.48 0.82 -0.43
N LEU A 589 22.48 1.63 -0.06
CA LEU A 589 23.41 2.30 -0.97
C LEU A 589 24.86 1.88 -0.68
N PRO A 590 25.29 0.67 -1.13
CA PRO A 590 26.62 0.15 -0.80
C PRO A 590 27.74 1.15 -1.08
N ALA A 591 28.50 1.49 -0.04
CA ALA A 591 29.44 2.60 -0.07
C ALA A 591 30.56 2.41 -1.13
N ARG A 592 31.01 1.18 -1.40
CA ARG A 592 31.96 0.92 -2.48
C ARG A 592 31.40 1.24 -3.86
N LEU A 593 30.11 1.00 -4.11
CA LEU A 593 29.46 1.33 -5.39
C LEU A 593 29.36 2.86 -5.57
N LEU A 594 28.86 3.56 -4.56
CA LEU A 594 28.75 5.03 -4.61
C LEU A 594 30.10 5.73 -4.76
N ARG A 595 31.17 5.18 -4.14
CA ARG A 595 32.54 5.70 -4.29
C ARG A 595 33.12 5.40 -5.67
N ALA A 596 32.81 4.25 -6.27
CA ALA A 596 33.27 3.88 -7.60
C ALA A 596 32.59 4.70 -8.72
N ALA A 597 31.38 5.20 -8.48
CA ALA A 597 30.65 6.11 -9.35
C ALA A 597 31.31 7.52 -9.39
N THR A 598 32.47 7.62 -10.03
CA THR A 598 33.23 8.88 -10.13
C THR A 598 32.76 9.73 -11.31
N PRO A 599 32.85 11.07 -11.23
CA PRO A 599 32.54 11.97 -12.34
C PRO A 599 33.36 11.65 -13.59
N PHE A 600 32.76 11.84 -14.76
CA PHE A 600 33.35 11.54 -16.06
C PHE A 600 34.51 12.45 -16.48
#